data_AF-A0A2D1KRL2-F1
#
_entry.id   AF-A0A2D1KRL2-F1
#
_cell.length_a   1.000
_cell.length_b   1.000
_cell.length_c   1.000
_cell.angle_alpha   90.00
_cell.angle_beta   90.00
_cell.angle_gamma   90.00
#
_symmetry.space_group_name_H-M   'P 1'
#
loop_
_entity.id
_entity.type
_entity.pdbx_description
1 polymer ?
#
loop_
_entity_poly.entity_id
_entity_poly.type
_entity_poly.pdbx_seq_one_letter_code
_entity_poly.pdbx_strand_id
1 'polypeptide(L)'
;MNTSDLKQEFTKAFDTKPERIFFSPGRINLIGEHTDYNGGHVFPCAITIGTYGVYAPRTDTTVRMYSANIPDAGIVTFDVNDLSYDKAAGWTNYPKKLSKIYDF
;
A
#
# COMPACT_ATOMS: atom_id res chain seq x y z
N MET A 1 -14.26 8.40 -0.44
CA MET A 1 -13.30 9.05 -1.37
C MET A 1 -13.70 8.67 -2.77
N ASN A 2 -13.83 9.64 -3.69
CA ASN A 2 -14.25 9.37 -5.06
C ASN A 2 -13.05 8.87 -5.87
N THR A 3 -13.23 7.85 -6.71
CA THR A 3 -12.16 7.29 -7.55
C THR A 3 -11.64 8.29 -8.59
N SER A 4 -12.46 9.25 -9.01
CA SER A 4 -12.01 10.35 -9.88
C SER A 4 -10.94 11.22 -9.21
N ASP A 5 -11.15 11.57 -7.94
CA ASP A 5 -10.23 12.43 -7.18
C ASP A 5 -8.87 11.73 -7.01
N LEU A 6 -8.89 10.42 -6.71
CA LEU A 6 -7.67 9.59 -6.60
C LEU A 6 -6.86 9.58 -7.91
N LYS A 7 -7.52 9.55 -9.08
CA LYS A 7 -6.81 9.60 -10.36
C LYS A 7 -6.17 10.97 -10.61
N GLN A 8 -6.84 12.04 -10.21
CA GLN A 8 -6.32 13.39 -10.34
C GLN A 8 -5.12 13.61 -9.42
N GLU A 9 -5.20 13.16 -8.16
CA GLU A 9 -4.08 13.23 -7.23
C GLU A 9 -2.87 12.42 -7.71
N PHE A 10 -3.09 11.20 -8.20
CA PHE A 10 -2.02 10.39 -8.79
C PHE A 10 -1.35 11.11 -9.97
N THR A 11 -2.16 11.66 -10.88
CA THR A 11 -1.64 12.41 -12.05
C THR A 11 -0.84 13.63 -11.60
N LYS A 12 -1.32 14.37 -10.60
CA LYS A 12 -0.62 15.52 -10.03
C LYS A 12 0.70 15.13 -9.35
N ALA A 13 0.74 14.01 -8.63
CA ALA A 13 1.93 13.57 -7.91
C ALA A 13 3.00 13.01 -8.87
N PHE A 14 2.61 12.23 -9.87
CA PHE A 14 3.55 11.45 -10.69
C PHE A 14 3.73 11.94 -12.12
N ASP A 15 2.94 12.92 -12.55
CA ASP A 15 2.86 13.40 -13.93
C ASP A 15 2.61 12.26 -14.93
N THR A 16 1.71 11.35 -14.57
CA THR A 16 1.42 10.14 -15.35
C THR A 16 -0.03 9.72 -15.12
N LYS A 17 -0.70 9.23 -16.16
CA LYS A 17 -2.07 8.70 -16.02
C LYS A 17 -2.06 7.37 -15.27
N PRO A 18 -2.96 7.16 -14.30
CA PRO A 18 -3.06 5.88 -13.61
C PRO A 18 -3.65 4.80 -14.53
N GLU A 19 -3.16 3.57 -14.42
CA GLU A 19 -3.70 2.41 -15.12
C GLU A 19 -4.83 1.76 -14.31
N ARG A 20 -4.62 1.53 -13.01
CA ARG A 20 -5.56 0.77 -12.16
C ARG A 20 -5.72 1.40 -10.78
N ILE A 21 -6.86 1.11 -10.18
CA ILE A 21 -7.17 1.41 -8.78
C ILE A 21 -7.51 0.09 -8.10
N PHE A 22 -6.93 -0.13 -6.94
CA PHE A 22 -7.18 -1.26 -6.05
C PHE A 22 -7.76 -0.76 -4.74
N PHE A 23 -8.53 -1.61 -4.06
CA PHE A 23 -9.05 -1.34 -2.72
C PHE A 23 -8.80 -2.55 -1.83
N SER A 24 -8.24 -2.30 -0.65
CA SER A 24 -8.09 -3.29 0.42
C SER A 24 -8.90 -2.84 1.63
N PRO A 25 -9.93 -3.60 2.06
CA PRO A 25 -10.72 -3.23 3.23
C PRO A 25 -9.90 -3.36 4.51
N GLY A 26 -10.23 -2.53 5.50
CA GLY A 26 -9.89 -2.80 6.89
C GLY A 26 -10.71 -3.97 7.43
N ARG A 27 -10.38 -4.41 8.64
CA ARG A 27 -11.08 -5.51 9.32
C ARG A 27 -11.36 -5.19 10.78
N ILE A 28 -12.47 -5.72 11.27
CA ILE A 28 -12.74 -5.85 12.70
C ILE A 28 -12.77 -7.33 13.05
N ASN A 29 -12.41 -7.65 14.29
CA ASN A 29 -12.66 -8.96 14.85
C ASN A 29 -14.01 -8.90 15.57
N LEU A 30 -14.93 -9.82 15.26
CA LEU A 30 -16.20 -9.92 15.98
C LEU A 30 -16.01 -10.65 17.32
N ILE A 31 -15.19 -11.70 17.31
CA ILE A 31 -14.77 -12.49 18.47
C ILE A 31 -13.46 -13.24 18.16
N GLY A 32 -12.76 -13.69 19.21
CA GLY A 32 -11.52 -14.45 19.10
C GLY A 32 -10.25 -13.61 19.28
N GLU A 33 -10.31 -12.52 20.04
CA GLU A 33 -9.12 -11.69 20.29
C GLU A 33 -8.02 -12.46 21.01
N HIS A 34 -6.76 -12.20 20.65
CA HIS A 34 -5.58 -12.84 21.23
C HIS A 34 -5.51 -14.37 21.06
N THR A 35 -6.34 -14.96 20.20
CA THR A 35 -6.34 -16.41 19.94
C THR A 35 -5.54 -16.80 18.71
N ASP A 36 -5.37 -15.89 17.76
CA ASP A 36 -4.71 -16.09 16.47
C ASP A 36 -3.26 -16.57 16.63
N TYR A 37 -2.48 -15.92 17.48
CA TYR A 37 -1.09 -16.31 17.75
C TYR A 37 -0.96 -17.50 18.73
N ASN A 38 -2.08 -17.99 19.26
CA ASN A 38 -2.15 -19.16 20.15
C ASN A 38 -2.77 -20.40 19.48
N GLY A 39 -3.00 -20.36 18.16
CA GLY A 39 -3.58 -21.47 17.41
C GLY A 39 -5.09 -21.65 17.58
N GLY A 40 -5.79 -20.65 18.13
CA GLY A 40 -7.24 -20.63 18.25
C GLY A 40 -7.95 -20.11 16.99
N HIS A 41 -9.28 -20.13 17.01
CA HIS A 41 -10.11 -19.62 15.93
C HIS A 41 -10.45 -18.14 16.11
N VAL A 42 -10.50 -17.41 15.00
CA VAL A 42 -10.94 -16.02 14.94
C VAL A 42 -12.15 -15.88 14.03
N PHE A 43 -13.00 -14.89 14.29
CA PHE A 43 -14.12 -14.55 13.41
C PHE A 43 -14.09 -13.08 12.98
N PRO A 44 -13.24 -12.72 12.00
CA PRO A 44 -13.14 -11.36 11.50
C PRO A 44 -14.21 -11.03 10.45
N CYS A 45 -14.44 -9.74 10.26
CA CYS A 45 -15.27 -9.21 9.18
C CYS A 45 -14.57 -8.01 8.51
N ALA A 46 -14.64 -7.97 7.18
CA ALA A 46 -14.19 -6.82 6.40
C ALA A 46 -15.18 -5.66 6.55
N ILE A 47 -14.66 -4.45 6.69
CA ILE A 47 -15.48 -3.23 6.75
C ILE A 47 -15.34 -2.42 5.45
N THR A 48 -16.26 -1.47 5.25
CA THR A 48 -16.27 -0.62 4.05
C THR A 48 -15.17 0.45 4.05
N ILE A 49 -14.53 0.69 5.20
CA ILE A 49 -13.38 1.58 5.34
C ILE A 49 -12.11 0.80 5.03
N GLY A 50 -11.23 1.35 4.19
CA GLY A 50 -10.00 0.68 3.80
C GLY A 50 -9.03 1.61 3.07
N THR A 51 -8.03 0.99 2.45
CA THR A 51 -6.96 1.69 1.73
C THR A 51 -7.18 1.54 0.23
N TYR A 52 -7.16 2.66 -0.49
CA TYR A 52 -7.09 2.67 -1.95
C TYR A 52 -5.63 2.77 -2.41
N GLY A 53 -5.27 1.98 -3.41
CA GLY A 53 -3.99 2.05 -4.10
C GLY A 53 -4.21 2.42 -5.56
N VAL A 54 -3.49 3.43 -6.06
CA VAL A 54 -3.52 3.82 -7.47
C VAL A 54 -2.16 3.49 -8.10
N TYR A 55 -2.18 2.86 -9.27
CA TYR A 55 -0.98 2.29 -9.89
C TYR A 55 -0.88 2.67 -11.37
N ALA A 56 0.35 2.90 -11.83
CA ALA A 56 0.75 2.86 -13.23
C ALA A 56 2.09 2.11 -13.35
N PRO A 57 2.28 1.29 -14.39
CA PRO A 57 3.52 0.54 -14.58
C PRO A 57 4.66 1.47 -14.98
N ARG A 58 5.88 0.99 -14.72
CA ARG A 58 7.12 1.56 -15.22
C ARG A 58 7.92 0.47 -15.92
N THR A 59 8.79 0.88 -16.84
CA THR A 59 9.68 -0.02 -17.58
C THR A 59 11.09 -0.07 -16.99
N ASP A 60 11.39 0.76 -16.00
CA ASP A 60 12.63 0.76 -15.23
C ASP A 60 12.46 0.04 -13.90
N THR A 61 13.55 -0.09 -13.16
CA THR A 61 13.60 -0.72 -11.82
C THR A 61 13.13 0.22 -10.71
N THR A 62 12.73 1.45 -11.05
CA THR A 62 12.42 2.47 -10.04
C THR A 62 10.97 2.34 -9.58
N VAL A 63 10.76 2.27 -8.27
CA VAL A 63 9.45 2.38 -7.64
C VAL A 63 9.33 3.75 -6.99
N ARG A 64 8.21 4.44 -7.25
CA ARG A 64 7.86 5.71 -6.61
C ARG A 64 6.54 5.55 -5.87
N MET A 65 6.50 5.94 -4.60
CA MET A 65 5.34 5.79 -3.75
C MET A 65 4.97 7.13 -3.09
N TYR A 66 3.68 7.37 -2.97
CA TYR A 66 3.10 8.55 -2.33
C TYR A 66 1.93 8.13 -1.46
N SER A 67 1.73 8.84 -0.33
CA SER A 67 0.58 8.66 0.55
C SER A 67 -0.14 9.98 0.74
N ALA A 68 -1.41 10.05 0.33
CA ALA A 68 -2.27 11.21 0.58
C ALA A 68 -2.55 11.44 2.08
N ASN A 69 -2.38 10.41 2.91
CA ASN A 69 -2.52 10.50 4.36
C ASN A 69 -1.29 11.09 5.06
N ILE A 70 -0.14 11.12 4.38
CA ILE A 70 1.13 11.63 4.91
C ILE A 70 1.81 12.47 3.82
N PRO A 71 1.18 13.60 3.40
CA PRO A 71 1.65 14.37 2.25
C PRO A 71 3.07 14.92 2.46
N ASP A 72 3.45 15.23 3.70
CA ASP A 72 4.77 15.78 4.05
C ASP A 72 5.92 14.78 3.85
N ALA A 73 5.63 13.48 3.76
CA ALA A 73 6.64 12.48 3.41
C ALA A 73 7.06 12.57 1.93
N GLY A 74 6.29 13.28 1.10
CA GLY A 74 6.55 13.43 -0.32
C GLY A 74 6.52 12.11 -1.08
N ILE A 75 7.20 12.08 -2.23
CA ILE A 75 7.39 10.88 -3.03
C ILE A 75 8.63 10.15 -2.53
N VAL A 76 8.45 8.94 -2.03
CA VAL A 76 9.54 8.04 -1.67
C VAL A 76 9.91 7.21 -2.89
N THR A 77 11.20 7.12 -3.19
CA THR A 77 11.72 6.41 -4.36
C THR A 77 12.73 5.35 -3.93
N PHE A 78 12.65 4.16 -4.52
CA PHE A 78 13.61 3.07 -4.30
C PHE A 78 13.73 2.18 -5.54
N ASP A 79 14.79 1.38 -5.60
CA ASP A 79 15.00 0.39 -6.66
C ASP A 79 14.35 -0.96 -6.29
N VAL A 80 13.66 -1.59 -7.24
CA VAL A 80 13.00 -2.89 -7.04
C VAL A 80 13.99 -4.03 -6.77
N ASN A 81 15.26 -3.87 -7.13
CA ASN A 81 16.33 -4.81 -6.81
C ASN A 81 16.90 -4.61 -5.40
N ASP A 82 16.58 -3.50 -4.72
CA ASP A 82 16.93 -3.26 -3.32
C ASP A 82 15.69 -3.12 -2.43
N LEU A 83 15.17 -4.29 -2.05
CA LEU A 83 14.03 -4.44 -1.14
C LEU A 83 14.48 -4.67 0.31
N SER A 84 15.71 -4.28 0.66
CA SER A 84 16.16 -4.35 2.05
C SER A 84 15.35 -3.40 2.95
N TYR A 85 15.20 -3.80 4.21
CA TYR A 85 14.56 -2.97 5.22
C TYR A 85 15.45 -1.77 5.51
N ASP A 86 14.86 -0.58 5.48
CA ASP A 86 15.53 0.66 5.86
C ASP A 86 14.60 1.45 6.79
N LYS A 87 15.08 1.74 8.00
CA LYS A 87 14.31 2.52 8.97
C LYS A 87 13.89 3.89 8.42
N ALA A 88 14.70 4.51 7.56
CA ALA A 88 14.39 5.79 6.93
C ALA A 88 13.26 5.70 5.88
N ALA A 89 13.03 4.52 5.29
CA ALA A 89 11.96 4.29 4.30
C ALA A 89 10.55 4.30 4.91
N GLY A 90 10.43 4.31 6.24
CA GLY A 90 9.17 4.51 6.96
C GLY A 90 8.07 3.54 6.53
N TRP A 91 6.92 4.09 6.13
CA TRP A 91 5.74 3.31 5.71
C TRP A 91 5.98 2.46 4.46
N THR A 92 6.91 2.86 3.57
CA THR A 92 7.20 2.11 2.34
C THR A 92 7.91 0.78 2.57
N ASN A 93 8.43 0.54 3.79
CA ASN A 93 8.93 -0.79 4.15
C ASN A 93 7.87 -1.89 4.03
N TYR A 94 6.59 -1.57 4.27
CA TYR A 94 5.50 -2.54 4.15
C TYR A 94 5.37 -3.07 2.70
N PRO A 95 5.14 -2.21 1.67
CA PRO A 95 5.10 -2.66 0.29
C PRO A 95 6.44 -3.21 -0.21
N LYS A 96 7.60 -2.64 0.19
CA LYS A 96 8.93 -3.21 -0.16
C LYS A 96 9.06 -4.68 0.27
N LYS A 97 8.66 -4.98 1.50
CA LYS A 97 8.72 -6.34 2.05
C LYS A 97 7.77 -7.30 1.32
N LEU A 98 6.59 -6.84 0.91
CA LEU A 98 5.67 -7.63 0.11
C LEU A 98 6.26 -7.97 -1.26
N SER A 99 6.83 -6.99 -1.97
CA SER A 99 7.49 -7.24 -3.27
C SER A 99 8.61 -8.29 -3.16
N LYS A 100 9.34 -8.31 -2.03
CA LYS A 100 10.40 -9.30 -1.77
C LYS A 100 9.87 -10.73 -1.56
N ILE A 101 8.64 -10.88 -1.07
CA ILE A 101 8.05 -12.21 -0.80
C ILE A 101 7.54 -12.85 -2.09
N TYR A 102 7.08 -12.03 -3.04
CA TYR A 102 6.42 -12.51 -4.26
C TYR A 102 7.36 -12.63 -5.48
N ASP A 103 8.69 -12.44 -5.30
CA ASP A 103 9.74 -12.56 -6.33
C ASP A 103 9.25 -12.14 -7.74
N PHE A 104 8.89 -10.86 -7.88
CA PHE A 104 8.56 -10.27 -9.19
C PHE A 104 9.81 -9.98 -10.01
#